data_AF-A0A7H4M889-F1
#
_entry.id   AF-A0A7H4M889-F1
#
_cell.length_a   1.000
_cell.length_b   1.000
_cell.length_c   1.000
_cell.angle_alpha   90.00
_cell.angle_beta   90.00
_cell.angle_gamma   90.00
#
_symmetry.space_group_name_H-M   'P 1'
#
loop_
_entity.id
_entity.type
_entity.pdbx_description
1 polymer ?
#
loop_
_entity_poly.entity_id
_entity_poly.type
_entity_poly.pdbx_seq_one_letter_code
_entity_poly.pdbx_strand_id
1 'polypeptide(L)'
;MSDMAKNLILWLVIAVVLMSVFQSFGPSESNGRKVDYSTFLQEVNQDQVREARINGREINVTKKDSNRYTTYIPVNDPKLLDNLLTKNVKVIGEPPEEPSLLASIFISWFPMLLLIGVWIFFMRQMQGGGGKGAMSFGKSKARMLTEDQIKTTFADVAGCDEAKEEVGELVEYLREPSRFQKLGGKIPKGVLMVGPPGTGKTLLAKAIAGEAKVPFFTISGSDFVEMFVGVGASRVRDMFEQAKKAAPCIIFIDEIDAVGRQRGAGLGGGHDEREQTLNQMLVEMDGFEGNEGIIVIAATNRPDVLDPALLRPGRFDRSGCRWSAGCSRS
;
A
#
# COMPACT_ATOMS: atom_id res chain seq x y z
N MET A 1 5.27 24.13 -6.58
CA MET A 1 4.23 23.55 -5.70
C MET A 1 4.57 22.07 -5.49
N SER A 2 4.66 21.62 -4.24
CA SER A 2 4.83 20.20 -3.91
C SER A 2 3.71 19.37 -4.54
N ASP A 3 3.98 18.12 -4.92
CA ASP A 3 2.94 17.26 -5.51
C ASP A 3 1.75 17.05 -4.56
N MET A 4 1.98 17.16 -3.24
CA MET A 4 0.90 17.25 -2.25
C MET A 4 0.00 18.48 -2.45
N ALA A 5 0.56 19.67 -2.68
CA ALA A 5 -0.24 20.88 -2.86
C ALA A 5 -1.10 20.81 -4.15
N LYS A 6 -0.57 20.21 -5.22
CA LYS A 6 -1.33 20.02 -6.47
C LYS A 6 -2.52 19.07 -6.27
N ASN A 7 -2.32 17.95 -5.57
CA ASN A 7 -3.41 17.03 -5.24
C ASN A 7 -4.46 17.69 -4.34
N LEU A 8 -4.04 18.48 -3.36
CA LEU A 8 -4.95 19.13 -2.42
C LEU A 8 -5.82 20.19 -3.11
N ILE A 9 -5.24 20.97 -4.03
CA ILE A 9 -5.97 21.93 -4.86
C ILE A 9 -6.99 21.23 -5.77
N LEU A 10 -6.61 20.09 -6.38
CA LEU A 10 -7.52 19.29 -7.21
C LEU A 10 -8.76 18.85 -6.41
N TRP A 11 -8.56 18.33 -5.19
CA TRP A 11 -9.67 17.91 -4.32
C TRP A 11 -10.59 19.06 -3.92
N LEU A 12 -10.02 20.25 -3.66
CA LEU A 12 -10.80 21.44 -3.32
C LEU A 12 -11.69 21.88 -4.49
N VAL A 13 -11.14 21.87 -5.71
CA VAL A 13 -11.91 22.20 -6.93
C VAL A 13 -13.05 21.20 -7.16
N ILE A 14 -12.80 19.90 -7.00
CA ILE A 14 -13.83 18.87 -7.15
C ILE A 14 -14.95 19.06 -6.10
N ALA A 15 -14.59 19.32 -4.85
CA ALA A 15 -15.57 19.55 -3.79
C ALA A 15 -16.45 20.77 -4.05
N VAL A 16 -15.86 21.87 -4.54
CA VAL A 16 -16.60 23.09 -4.91
C VAL A 16 -17.54 22.83 -6.09
N VAL A 17 -17.08 22.11 -7.13
CA VAL A 17 -17.91 21.78 -8.29
C VAL A 17 -19.08 20.87 -7.88
N LEU A 18 -18.83 19.84 -7.07
CA LEU A 18 -19.89 18.96 -6.57
C LEU A 18 -20.90 19.73 -5.72
N MET A 19 -20.45 20.63 -4.84
CA MET A 19 -21.32 21.46 -4.02
C MET A 19 -22.17 22.41 -4.88
N SER A 20 -21.58 23.03 -5.91
CA SER A 20 -22.28 23.91 -6.83
C SER A 20 -23.34 23.18 -7.66
N VAL A 21 -23.01 21.96 -8.12
CA VAL A 21 -23.95 21.11 -8.86
C VAL A 21 -25.10 20.67 -7.95
N PHE A 22 -24.80 20.28 -6.70
CA PHE A 22 -25.81 19.89 -5.73
C PHE A 22 -26.78 21.03 -5.39
N GLN A 23 -26.27 22.26 -5.26
CA GLN A 23 -27.12 23.45 -5.06
C GLN A 23 -28.04 23.72 -6.27
N SER A 24 -27.61 23.40 -7.48
CA SER A 24 -28.43 23.58 -8.69
C SER A 24 -29.60 22.59 -8.81
N PHE A 25 -29.56 21.48 -8.07
CA PHE A 25 -30.63 20.47 -8.06
C PHE A 25 -31.59 20.63 -6.87
N GLY A 26 -31.44 21.68 -6.05
CA GLY A 26 -32.42 22.04 -5.02
C GLY A 26 -33.78 22.40 -5.65
N PRO A 27 -34.91 22.16 -4.95
CA PRO A 27 -36.22 22.51 -5.47
C PRO A 27 -36.23 24.01 -5.78
N SER A 28 -36.40 24.33 -7.06
CA SER A 28 -36.58 25.71 -7.51
C SER A 28 -37.93 26.17 -7.01
N GLU A 29 -37.98 27.07 -6.02
CA GLU A 29 -39.23 27.72 -5.64
C GLU A 29 -39.78 28.42 -6.89
N SER A 30 -40.97 28.01 -7.34
CA SER A 30 -41.63 28.62 -8.48
C SER A 30 -41.84 30.11 -8.18
N ASN A 31 -41.38 30.96 -9.09
CA ASN A 31 -41.32 32.41 -8.93
C ASN A 31 -42.70 33.09 -9.10
N GLY A 32 -43.78 32.43 -8.66
CA GLY A 32 -45.13 32.96 -8.66
C GLY A 32 -45.33 33.95 -7.50
N ARG A 33 -46.10 35.02 -7.73
CA ARG A 33 -46.50 35.96 -6.67
C ARG A 33 -47.28 35.16 -5.61
N LYS A 34 -46.67 34.88 -4.46
CA LYS A 34 -47.31 34.18 -3.34
C LYS A 34 -48.21 35.17 -2.59
N VAL A 35 -49.46 34.79 -2.35
CA VAL A 35 -50.45 35.57 -1.59
C VAL A 35 -50.97 34.73 -0.44
N ASP A 36 -51.28 35.35 0.68
CA ASP A 36 -51.80 34.67 1.86
C ASP A 36 -53.19 34.05 1.62
N TYR A 37 -53.43 32.89 2.23
CA TYR A 37 -54.71 32.18 2.11
C TYR A 37 -55.90 33.01 2.61
N SER A 38 -55.69 33.83 3.64
CA SER A 38 -56.70 34.74 4.17
C SER A 38 -57.11 35.81 3.14
N THR A 39 -56.14 36.37 2.43
CA THR A 39 -56.38 37.34 1.34
C THR A 39 -57.12 36.68 0.20
N PHE A 40 -56.76 35.45 -0.17
CA PHE A 40 -57.53 34.67 -1.15
C PHE A 40 -58.99 34.47 -0.72
N LEU A 41 -59.25 34.05 0.52
CA LEU A 41 -60.63 33.90 1.01
C LEU A 41 -61.42 35.22 0.98
N GLN A 42 -60.77 36.34 1.30
CA GLN A 42 -61.39 37.66 1.19
C GLN A 42 -61.76 37.99 -0.26
N GLU A 43 -60.87 37.71 -1.21
CA GLU A 43 -61.10 37.97 -2.64
C GLU A 43 -62.17 37.05 -3.25
N VAL A 44 -62.29 35.80 -2.77
CA VAL A 44 -63.39 34.89 -3.12
C VAL A 44 -64.72 35.47 -2.62
N ASN A 45 -64.76 35.95 -1.38
CA ASN A 45 -65.97 36.53 -0.79
C ASN A 45 -66.41 37.82 -1.51
N GLN A 46 -65.44 38.63 -1.97
CA GLN A 46 -65.62 39.85 -2.75
C GLN A 46 -65.89 39.62 -4.25
N ASP A 47 -66.03 38.36 -4.68
CA ASP A 47 -66.34 38.00 -6.08
C ASP A 47 -65.29 38.51 -7.09
N GLN A 48 -64.01 38.52 -6.69
CA GLN A 48 -62.88 38.95 -7.53
C GLN A 48 -62.15 37.80 -8.23
N VAL A 49 -62.44 36.56 -7.83
CA VAL A 49 -61.82 35.35 -8.37
C VAL A 49 -62.64 34.80 -9.53
N ARG A 50 -61.98 34.48 -10.64
CA ARG A 50 -62.61 33.87 -11.82
C ARG A 50 -62.45 32.35 -11.84
N GLU A 51 -61.24 31.90 -11.54
CA GLU A 51 -60.86 30.50 -11.66
C GLU A 51 -59.87 30.13 -10.56
N ALA A 52 -60.07 28.97 -9.94
CA ALA A 52 -59.20 28.41 -8.93
C ALA A 52 -58.81 26.99 -9.35
N ARG A 53 -57.52 26.77 -9.60
CA ARG A 53 -56.96 25.46 -9.92
C ARG A 53 -56.33 24.88 -8.67
N ILE A 54 -56.85 23.75 -8.22
CA ILE A 54 -56.42 23.11 -6.97
C ILE A 54 -55.54 21.92 -7.31
N ASN A 55 -54.29 21.95 -6.84
CA ASN A 55 -53.32 20.86 -6.94
C ASN A 55 -52.80 20.52 -5.53
N GLY A 56 -53.44 19.55 -4.88
CA GLY A 56 -53.13 19.18 -3.49
C GLY A 56 -53.37 20.34 -2.51
N ARG A 57 -52.28 20.95 -2.01
CA ARG A 57 -52.33 22.12 -1.10
C ARG A 57 -52.09 23.45 -1.82
N GLU A 58 -51.68 23.42 -3.08
CA GLU A 58 -51.43 24.60 -3.88
C GLU A 58 -52.70 25.00 -4.64
N ILE A 59 -53.04 26.28 -4.60
CA ILE A 59 -54.14 26.85 -5.38
C ILE A 59 -53.56 27.92 -6.30
N ASN A 60 -53.67 27.68 -7.60
CA ASN A 60 -53.36 28.67 -8.63
C ASN A 60 -54.63 29.45 -8.96
N VAL A 61 -54.64 30.72 -8.59
CA VAL A 61 -55.80 31.60 -8.69
C VAL A 61 -55.66 32.51 -9.89
N THR A 62 -56.72 32.62 -10.68
CA THR A 62 -56.86 33.63 -11.72
C THR A 62 -57.98 34.60 -11.35
N LYS A 63 -57.62 35.87 -11.15
CA LYS A 63 -58.59 36.95 -10.87
C LYS A 63 -59.40 37.30 -12.12
N LYS A 64 -60.52 37.99 -11.93
CA LYS A 64 -61.30 38.59 -13.03
C LYS A 64 -60.48 39.61 -13.85
N ASP A 65 -59.53 40.30 -13.20
CA ASP A 65 -58.55 41.21 -13.80
C ASP A 65 -57.38 40.48 -14.53
N SER A 66 -57.50 39.18 -14.78
CA SER A 66 -56.48 38.33 -15.43
C SER A 66 -55.13 38.18 -14.70
N ASN A 67 -54.95 38.88 -13.58
CA ASN A 67 -53.83 38.67 -12.66
C ASN A 67 -53.87 37.26 -12.06
N ARG A 68 -52.70 36.60 -12.02
CA ARG A 68 -52.52 35.25 -11.47
C ARG A 68 -51.59 35.26 -10.27
N TYR A 69 -51.90 34.44 -9.30
CA TYR A 69 -51.08 34.25 -8.10
C TYR A 69 -51.30 32.87 -7.52
N THR A 70 -50.38 32.46 -6.64
CA THR A 70 -50.43 31.16 -5.99
C THR A 70 -50.64 31.35 -4.50
N THR A 71 -51.51 30.55 -3.90
CA THR A 71 -51.72 30.49 -2.45
C THR A 71 -51.67 29.04 -1.99
N TYR A 72 -51.33 28.82 -0.72
CA TYR A 72 -51.29 27.49 -0.11
C TYR A 72 -52.36 27.35 0.95
N ILE A 73 -53.04 26.20 0.97
CA ILE A 73 -54.02 25.87 2.01
C ILE A 73 -53.25 25.49 3.29
N PRO A 74 -53.36 26.27 4.40
CA PRO A 74 -52.58 26.01 5.60
C PRO A 74 -53.08 24.77 6.37
N VAL A 75 -54.39 24.54 6.37
CA VAL A 75 -55.07 23.40 7.02
C VAL A 75 -56.24 22.99 6.14
N ASN A 76 -56.57 21.70 6.09
CA ASN A 76 -57.69 21.19 5.29
C ASN A 76 -58.98 21.96 5.62
N ASP A 77 -59.49 22.72 4.65
CA ASP A 77 -60.67 23.58 4.78
C ASP A 77 -61.85 22.98 4.00
N PRO A 78 -62.72 22.20 4.65
CA PRO A 78 -63.84 21.54 3.97
C PRO A 78 -64.87 22.53 3.43
N LYS A 79 -64.90 23.78 3.92
CA LYS A 79 -65.86 24.80 3.47
C LYS A 79 -65.39 25.56 2.23
N LEU A 80 -64.12 25.42 1.85
CA LEU A 80 -63.56 26.15 0.72
C LEU A 80 -64.26 25.82 -0.59
N LEU A 81 -64.51 24.54 -0.86
CA LEU A 81 -65.19 24.09 -2.08
C LEU A 81 -66.59 24.70 -2.17
N ASP A 82 -67.35 24.61 -1.07
CA ASP A 82 -68.70 25.17 -0.98
C ASP A 82 -68.72 26.68 -1.23
N ASN A 83 -67.75 27.40 -0.67
CA ASN A 83 -67.61 28.85 -0.85
C ASN A 83 -67.29 29.23 -2.30
N LEU A 84 -66.41 28.47 -2.96
CA LEU A 84 -66.04 28.69 -4.37
C LEU A 84 -67.23 28.42 -5.31
N LEU A 85 -67.97 27.34 -5.06
CA LEU A 85 -69.14 26.97 -5.85
C LEU A 85 -70.30 27.96 -5.67
N THR A 86 -70.55 28.41 -4.44
CA THR A 86 -71.59 29.41 -4.13
C THR A 86 -71.31 30.75 -4.83
N LYS A 87 -70.05 31.08 -5.06
CA LYS A 87 -69.60 32.31 -5.74
C LYS A 87 -69.38 32.13 -7.25
N ASN A 88 -69.83 31.01 -7.85
CA ASN A 88 -69.65 30.71 -9.28
C ASN A 88 -68.18 30.75 -9.76
N VAL A 89 -67.22 30.44 -8.89
CA VAL A 89 -65.81 30.34 -9.28
C VAL A 89 -65.60 29.03 -10.03
N LYS A 90 -64.91 29.07 -11.18
CA LYS A 90 -64.55 27.86 -11.91
C LYS A 90 -63.45 27.10 -11.15
N VAL A 91 -63.81 25.97 -10.53
CA VAL A 91 -62.87 25.10 -9.83
C VAL A 91 -62.38 24.00 -10.77
N ILE A 92 -61.07 23.84 -10.90
CA ILE A 92 -60.45 22.79 -11.71
C ILE A 92 -59.48 22.01 -10.82
N GLY A 93 -59.63 20.69 -10.77
CA GLY A 93 -58.63 19.80 -10.17
C GLY A 93 -57.57 19.46 -11.20
N GLU A 94 -56.30 19.69 -10.88
CA GLU A 94 -55.18 19.24 -11.71
C GLU A 94 -54.58 17.98 -11.09
N PRO A 95 -54.26 16.94 -11.90
CA PRO A 95 -53.50 15.80 -11.40
C PRO A 95 -52.13 16.30 -10.94
N PRO A 96 -51.57 15.80 -9.82
CA PRO A 96 -50.23 16.16 -9.42
C PRO A 96 -49.26 15.85 -10.57
N GLU A 97 -48.38 16.81 -10.91
CA GLU A 97 -47.30 16.56 -11.85
C GLU A 97 -46.36 15.54 -11.22
N GLU A 98 -46.56 14.26 -11.54
CA GLU A 98 -45.63 13.23 -11.12
C GLU A 98 -44.33 13.43 -11.92
N PRO A 99 -43.19 13.66 -11.26
CA PRO A 99 -41.92 13.67 -11.97
C PRO A 99 -41.77 12.32 -12.67
N SER A 100 -41.41 12.34 -13.95
CA SER A 100 -41.29 11.09 -14.72
C SER A 100 -40.34 10.15 -13.97
N LEU A 101 -40.81 8.92 -13.71
CA LEU A 101 -40.09 7.94 -12.88
C LEU A 101 -38.68 7.68 -13.41
N LEU A 102 -38.47 7.76 -14.73
CA LEU A 102 -37.15 7.65 -15.34
C LEU A 102 -36.25 8.86 -15.03
N ALA A 103 -36.79 10.09 -15.04
CA ALA A 103 -36.03 11.28 -14.68
C ALA A 103 -35.66 11.29 -13.19
N SER A 104 -36.57 10.86 -12.30
CA SER A 104 -36.28 10.80 -10.87
C SER A 104 -35.21 9.76 -10.53
N ILE A 105 -35.25 8.58 -11.17
CA ILE A 105 -34.21 7.55 -11.02
C ILE A 105 -32.87 8.09 -11.53
N PHE A 106 -32.83 8.70 -12.70
CA PHE A 106 -31.58 9.21 -13.27
C PHE A 106 -30.97 10.34 -12.42
N ILE A 107 -31.78 11.31 -11.99
CA ILE A 107 -31.33 12.44 -11.16
C ILE A 107 -30.83 11.96 -9.78
N SER A 108 -31.51 10.98 -9.17
CA SER A 108 -31.13 10.43 -7.87
C SER A 108 -29.85 9.57 -7.95
N TRP A 109 -29.66 8.83 -9.04
CA TRP A 109 -28.52 7.93 -9.20
C TRP A 109 -27.30 8.61 -9.82
N PHE A 110 -27.46 9.73 -10.51
CA PHE A 110 -26.36 10.45 -11.17
C PHE A 110 -25.22 10.80 -10.20
N PRO A 111 -25.46 11.36 -8.99
CA PRO A 111 -24.39 11.62 -8.03
C PRO A 111 -23.64 10.34 -7.61
N MET A 112 -24.36 9.24 -7.41
CA MET A 112 -23.76 7.97 -6.99
C MET A 112 -22.93 7.33 -8.13
N LEU A 113 -23.44 7.35 -9.36
CA LEU A 113 -22.73 6.85 -10.53
C LEU A 113 -21.48 7.69 -10.85
N LEU A 114 -21.55 9.01 -10.66
CA LEU A 114 -20.39 9.90 -10.79
C LEU A 114 -19.32 9.56 -9.75
N LEU A 115 -19.70 9.36 -8.49
CA LEU A 115 -18.76 8.92 -7.44
C LEU A 115 -18.11 7.57 -7.77
N ILE A 116 -18.89 6.59 -8.24
CA ILE A 116 -18.38 5.28 -8.66
C ILE A 116 -17.43 5.44 -9.86
N GLY A 117 -17.75 6.28 -10.84
CA GLY A 117 -16.91 6.55 -12.00
C GLY A 117 -15.57 7.19 -11.60
N VAL A 118 -15.60 8.19 -10.72
CA VAL A 118 -14.39 8.82 -10.16
C VAL A 118 -13.57 7.82 -9.34
N TRP A 119 -14.22 6.99 -8.53
CA TRP A 119 -13.58 5.92 -7.77
C TRP A 119 -12.86 4.91 -8.67
N ILE A 120 -13.52 4.45 -9.74
CA ILE A 120 -12.92 3.54 -10.74
C ILE A 120 -11.76 4.22 -11.47
N PHE A 121 -11.90 5.50 -11.83
CA PHE A 121 -10.82 6.28 -12.45
C PHE A 121 -9.59 6.38 -11.53
N PHE A 122 -9.79 6.63 -10.23
CA PHE A 122 -8.71 6.63 -9.24
C PHE A 122 -8.08 5.25 -9.05
N MET A 123 -8.86 4.17 -9.00
CA MET A 123 -8.30 2.81 -8.93
C MET A 123 -7.46 2.51 -10.17
N ARG A 124 -7.90 2.94 -11.37
CA ARG A 124 -7.09 2.81 -12.59
C ARG A 124 -5.83 3.68 -12.58
N GLN A 125 -5.88 4.89 -12.03
CA GLN A 125 -4.71 5.77 -11.95
C GLN A 125 -3.69 5.28 -10.90
N MET A 126 -4.17 4.77 -9.77
CA MET A 126 -3.32 4.24 -8.70
C MET A 126 -2.69 2.89 -9.08
N GLN A 127 -3.34 2.11 -9.95
CA GLN A 127 -2.81 0.86 -10.48
C GLN A 127 -1.95 1.06 -11.75
N GLY A 128 -2.19 2.14 -12.52
CA GLY A 128 -1.44 2.50 -13.73
C GLY A 128 -0.09 3.20 -13.47
N GLY A 129 0.16 3.65 -12.23
CA GLY A 129 1.44 4.21 -11.77
C GLY A 129 2.30 3.18 -11.06
N GLY A 130 2.70 2.10 -11.74
CA GLY A 130 3.74 1.19 -11.28
C GLY A 130 3.44 0.38 -10.00
N GLY A 131 2.46 -0.54 -10.06
CA GLY A 131 2.50 -1.88 -9.44
C GLY A 131 3.01 -2.09 -8.00
N LYS A 132 3.10 -1.07 -7.15
CA LYS A 132 3.83 -1.14 -5.88
C LYS A 132 2.96 -1.23 -4.61
N GLY A 133 1.63 -1.20 -4.71
CA GLY A 133 0.76 -1.17 -3.53
C GLY A 133 0.57 -2.52 -2.82
N ALA A 134 0.48 -3.63 -3.57
CA ALA A 134 0.17 -4.96 -3.00
C ALA A 134 1.17 -6.06 -3.42
N MET A 135 1.77 -5.96 -4.61
CA MET A 135 2.77 -6.92 -5.12
C MET A 135 4.21 -6.68 -4.60
N SER A 136 4.44 -5.60 -3.84
CA SER A 136 5.77 -5.30 -3.29
C SER A 136 6.02 -5.91 -1.90
N PHE A 137 5.00 -6.50 -1.26
CA PHE A 137 5.13 -7.06 0.09
C PHE A 137 6.08 -8.26 0.17
N GLY A 138 6.23 -9.02 -0.93
CA GLY A 138 7.10 -10.20 -1.00
C GLY A 138 8.50 -9.96 -1.58
N LYS A 139 8.82 -8.74 -2.05
CA LYS A 139 10.14 -8.45 -2.64
C LYS A 139 11.19 -8.23 -1.56
N SER A 140 12.39 -8.77 -1.79
CA SER A 140 13.56 -8.59 -0.95
C SER A 140 13.95 -7.11 -0.87
N LYS A 141 14.25 -6.65 0.37
CA LYS A 141 14.82 -5.32 0.64
C LYS A 141 16.35 -5.32 0.52
N ALA A 142 16.96 -6.44 0.12
CA ALA A 142 18.41 -6.56 0.01
C ALA A 142 18.97 -5.48 -0.92
N ARG A 143 20.03 -4.82 -0.46
CA ARG A 143 20.75 -3.84 -1.28
C ARG A 143 21.81 -4.60 -2.07
N MET A 144 21.69 -4.57 -3.40
CA MET A 144 22.72 -5.07 -4.30
C MET A 144 23.72 -3.96 -4.57
N LEU A 145 24.99 -4.19 -4.21
CA LEU A 145 26.11 -3.39 -4.66
C LEU A 145 26.73 -4.09 -5.86
N THR A 146 26.77 -3.39 -6.99
CA THR A 146 27.49 -3.88 -8.18
C THR A 146 28.98 -3.83 -7.94
N GLU A 147 29.74 -4.62 -8.68
CA GLU A 147 31.22 -4.71 -8.57
C GLU A 147 31.87 -3.32 -8.55
N ASP A 148 31.46 -2.42 -9.45
CA ASP A 148 31.99 -1.06 -9.56
C ASP A 148 31.73 -0.16 -8.34
N GLN A 149 30.73 -0.49 -7.53
CA GLN A 149 30.39 0.27 -6.32
C GLN A 149 31.21 -0.16 -5.10
N ILE A 150 31.85 -1.33 -5.15
CA ILE A 150 32.63 -1.88 -4.05
C ILE A 150 34.08 -1.45 -4.20
N LYS A 151 34.47 -0.38 -3.51
CA LYS A 151 35.85 0.13 -3.50
C LYS A 151 36.72 -0.43 -2.38
N THR A 152 36.13 -1.23 -1.49
CA THR A 152 36.80 -1.74 -0.29
C THR A 152 37.51 -3.06 -0.61
N THR A 153 38.78 -3.16 -0.26
CA THR A 153 39.67 -4.29 -0.51
C THR A 153 40.32 -4.77 0.80
N PHE A 154 41.13 -5.84 0.77
CA PHE A 154 41.82 -6.29 2.00
C PHE A 154 42.83 -5.28 2.52
N ALA A 155 43.31 -4.36 1.68
CA ALA A 155 44.17 -3.26 2.09
C ALA A 155 43.46 -2.27 3.03
N ASP A 156 42.13 -2.12 2.90
CA ASP A 156 41.33 -1.18 3.71
C ASP A 156 40.92 -1.75 5.09
N VAL A 157 41.25 -3.02 5.35
CA VAL A 157 40.97 -3.72 6.61
C VAL A 157 42.28 -3.86 7.37
N ALA A 158 42.41 -3.21 8.52
CA ALA A 158 43.58 -3.37 9.39
C ALA A 158 43.34 -4.52 10.39
N GLY A 159 44.36 -5.36 10.60
CA GLY A 159 44.33 -6.50 11.53
C GLY A 159 43.58 -7.74 11.01
N CYS A 160 43.39 -8.71 11.91
CA CYS A 160 42.78 -10.03 11.69
C CYS A 160 43.40 -10.81 10.53
N ASP A 161 44.72 -10.90 10.53
CA ASP A 161 45.47 -11.56 9.48
C ASP A 161 45.10 -13.05 9.37
N GLU A 162 44.78 -13.70 10.50
CA GLU A 162 44.27 -15.08 10.50
C GLU A 162 42.92 -15.21 9.79
N ALA A 163 42.01 -14.25 10.03
CA ALA A 163 40.70 -14.24 9.37
C ALA A 163 40.83 -13.95 7.87
N LYS A 164 41.74 -13.04 7.48
CA LYS A 164 42.03 -12.73 6.07
C LYS A 164 42.60 -13.93 5.32
N GLU A 165 43.52 -14.68 5.95
CA GLU A 165 44.08 -15.90 5.38
C GLU A 165 43.00 -16.97 5.19
N GLU A 166 42.13 -17.17 6.19
CA GLU A 166 41.01 -18.13 6.11
C GLU A 166 40.02 -17.76 4.99
N VAL A 167 39.67 -16.48 4.82
CA VAL A 167 38.75 -16.06 3.74
C VAL A 167 39.44 -15.88 2.39
N GLY A 168 40.78 -15.89 2.33
CA GLY A 168 41.55 -15.75 1.10
C GLY A 168 41.24 -16.85 0.07
N GLU A 169 41.03 -18.08 0.55
CA GLU A 169 40.61 -19.20 -0.30
C GLU A 169 39.25 -18.95 -0.98
N LEU A 170 38.34 -18.25 -0.31
CA LEU A 170 37.03 -17.90 -0.88
C LEU A 170 37.18 -16.90 -2.03
N VAL A 171 38.10 -15.94 -1.88
CA VAL A 171 38.41 -14.95 -2.92
C VAL A 171 39.00 -15.64 -4.15
N GLU A 172 39.96 -16.55 -3.95
CA GLU A 172 40.58 -17.29 -5.06
C GLU A 172 39.54 -18.15 -5.79
N TYR A 173 38.62 -18.77 -5.07
CA TYR A 173 37.52 -19.53 -5.68
C TYR A 173 36.59 -18.64 -6.51
N LEU A 174 36.15 -17.50 -5.97
CA LEU A 174 35.26 -16.59 -6.69
C LEU A 174 35.91 -16.01 -7.95
N ARG A 175 37.24 -15.82 -7.94
CA ARG A 175 38.01 -15.41 -9.12
C ARG A 175 38.22 -16.54 -10.13
N GLU A 176 38.50 -17.77 -9.67
CA GLU A 176 38.83 -18.92 -10.52
C GLU A 176 38.05 -20.21 -10.15
N PRO A 177 36.71 -20.23 -10.30
CA PRO A 177 35.90 -21.36 -9.85
C PRO A 177 36.23 -22.67 -10.57
N SER A 178 36.65 -22.60 -11.84
CA SER A 178 37.00 -23.75 -12.67
C SER A 178 38.24 -24.52 -12.17
N ARG A 179 39.18 -23.85 -11.48
CA ARG A 179 40.39 -24.48 -10.95
C ARG A 179 40.07 -25.40 -9.78
N PHE A 180 39.16 -24.97 -8.90
CA PHE A 180 38.72 -25.74 -7.74
C PHE A 180 37.83 -26.94 -8.12
N GLN A 181 36.96 -26.76 -9.13
CA GLN A 181 36.14 -27.87 -9.65
C GLN A 181 36.99 -29.01 -10.22
N LYS A 182 38.08 -28.69 -10.95
CA LYS A 182 39.01 -29.69 -11.50
C LYS A 182 39.74 -30.50 -10.43
N LEU A 183 39.96 -29.91 -9.26
CA LEU A 183 40.61 -30.55 -8.11
C LEU A 183 39.64 -31.38 -7.25
N GLY A 184 38.34 -31.41 -7.59
CA GLY A 184 37.31 -32.13 -6.85
C GLY A 184 37.02 -31.54 -5.46
N GLY A 185 37.45 -30.30 -5.21
CA GLY A 185 37.23 -29.62 -3.94
C GLY A 185 35.75 -29.25 -3.77
N LYS A 186 35.17 -29.57 -2.60
CA LYS A 186 33.85 -29.06 -2.21
C LYS A 186 34.00 -27.67 -1.62
N ILE A 187 33.29 -26.71 -2.18
CA ILE A 187 33.29 -25.33 -1.71
C ILE A 187 32.36 -25.20 -0.50
N PRO A 188 32.77 -24.45 0.54
CA PRO A 188 31.86 -24.11 1.63
C PRO A 188 30.71 -23.26 1.09
N LYS A 189 29.47 -23.71 1.29
CA LYS A 189 28.29 -22.96 0.83
C LYS A 189 28.06 -21.70 1.66
N GLY A 190 28.52 -21.71 2.90
CA GLY A 190 28.41 -20.57 3.79
C GLY A 190 29.51 -20.46 4.83
N VAL A 191 29.76 -19.22 5.25
CA VAL A 191 30.74 -18.84 6.27
C VAL A 191 30.05 -18.03 7.36
N LEU A 192 30.24 -18.43 8.62
CA LEU A 192 29.72 -17.70 9.77
C LEU A 192 30.84 -16.90 10.45
N MET A 193 30.74 -15.59 10.42
CA MET A 193 31.63 -14.66 11.10
C MET A 193 31.13 -14.36 12.51
N VAL A 194 31.95 -14.68 13.53
CA VAL A 194 31.56 -14.57 14.94
C VAL A 194 32.47 -13.63 15.68
N GLY A 195 31.90 -12.61 16.33
CA GLY A 195 32.67 -11.74 17.20
C GLY A 195 31.84 -10.61 17.79
N PRO A 196 32.40 -9.82 18.72
CA PRO A 196 31.73 -8.66 19.31
C PRO A 196 31.23 -7.64 18.25
N PRO A 197 30.22 -6.82 18.56
CA PRO A 197 29.82 -5.74 17.67
C PRO A 197 30.98 -4.76 17.44
N GLY A 198 31.07 -4.20 16.22
CA GLY A 198 32.11 -3.22 15.88
C GLY A 198 33.47 -3.78 15.46
N THR A 199 33.66 -5.11 15.40
CA THR A 199 34.94 -5.73 14.98
C THR A 199 35.17 -5.80 13.47
N GLY A 200 34.41 -5.06 12.66
CA GLY A 200 34.64 -5.00 11.21
C GLY A 200 34.16 -6.22 10.40
N LYS A 201 33.28 -7.08 10.92
CA LYS A 201 32.71 -8.23 10.17
C LYS A 201 32.10 -7.83 8.82
N THR A 202 31.25 -6.81 8.82
CA THR A 202 30.63 -6.24 7.61
C THR A 202 31.67 -5.60 6.68
N LEU A 203 32.76 -5.07 7.23
CA LEU A 203 33.85 -4.47 6.43
C LEU A 203 34.66 -5.55 5.72
N LEU A 204 35.00 -6.66 6.41
CA LEU A 204 35.70 -7.78 5.79
C LEU A 204 34.83 -8.45 4.71
N ALA A 205 33.54 -8.68 4.97
CA ALA A 205 32.65 -9.24 3.96
C ALA A 205 32.62 -8.41 2.67
N LYS A 206 32.62 -7.07 2.79
CA LYS A 206 32.74 -6.15 1.65
C LYS A 206 34.12 -6.23 0.99
N ALA A 207 35.19 -6.36 1.77
CA ALA A 207 36.54 -6.50 1.25
C ALA A 207 36.72 -7.80 0.44
N ILE A 208 36.13 -8.92 0.90
CA ILE A 208 36.11 -10.19 0.16
C ILE A 208 35.46 -10.00 -1.22
N ALA A 209 34.32 -9.30 -1.27
CA ALA A 209 33.62 -9.02 -2.52
C ALA A 209 34.39 -8.10 -3.45
N GLY A 210 35.03 -7.05 -2.91
CA GLY A 210 35.86 -6.13 -3.68
C GLY A 210 37.13 -6.79 -4.22
N GLU A 211 37.75 -7.69 -3.44
CA GLU A 211 38.86 -8.49 -3.91
C GLU A 211 38.42 -9.49 -4.99
N ALA A 212 37.34 -10.23 -4.75
CA ALA A 212 36.83 -11.18 -5.73
C ALA A 212 36.26 -10.50 -7.00
N LYS A 213 35.95 -9.19 -6.94
CA LYS A 213 35.24 -8.43 -7.97
C LYS A 213 33.93 -9.13 -8.36
N VAL A 214 33.10 -9.40 -7.36
CA VAL A 214 31.77 -10.00 -7.57
C VAL A 214 30.68 -9.12 -6.95
N PRO A 215 29.42 -9.20 -7.41
CA PRO A 215 28.31 -8.48 -6.80
C PRO A 215 28.12 -8.85 -5.32
N PHE A 216 27.77 -7.86 -4.52
CA PHE A 216 27.58 -8.01 -3.07
C PHE A 216 26.15 -7.65 -2.68
N PHE A 217 25.40 -8.65 -2.24
CA PHE A 217 24.07 -8.46 -1.67
C PHE A 217 24.20 -8.32 -0.16
N THR A 218 23.61 -7.28 0.41
CA THR A 218 23.58 -7.09 1.86
C THR A 218 22.15 -6.94 2.37
N ILE A 219 21.85 -7.70 3.43
CA ILE A 219 20.57 -7.66 4.13
C ILE A 219 20.80 -7.81 5.63
N SER A 220 19.95 -7.19 6.44
CA SER A 220 19.95 -7.40 7.89
C SER A 220 19.03 -8.58 8.24
N GLY A 221 19.43 -9.42 9.19
CA GLY A 221 18.60 -10.50 9.72
C GLY A 221 17.28 -9.99 10.27
N SER A 222 17.25 -8.77 10.82
CA SER A 222 16.04 -8.10 11.28
C SER A 222 15.08 -7.72 10.16
N ASP A 223 15.53 -7.54 8.90
CA ASP A 223 14.67 -7.23 7.76
C ASP A 223 13.76 -8.40 7.35
N PHE A 224 14.07 -9.59 7.85
CA PHE A 224 13.28 -10.79 7.63
C PHE A 224 12.18 -11.00 8.67
N VAL A 225 12.20 -10.25 9.78
CA VAL A 225 11.22 -10.36 10.87
C VAL A 225 10.15 -9.29 10.68
N GLU A 226 8.94 -9.69 10.31
CA GLU A 226 7.82 -8.78 10.04
C GLU A 226 6.55 -9.20 10.80
N MET A 227 5.59 -8.27 10.93
CA MET A 227 4.30 -8.54 11.60
C MET A 227 3.38 -9.47 10.79
N PHE A 228 3.66 -9.67 9.51
CA PHE A 228 2.84 -10.46 8.60
C PHE A 228 3.46 -11.84 8.34
N VAL A 229 2.69 -12.88 8.59
CA VAL A 229 3.12 -14.27 8.38
C VAL A 229 3.52 -14.51 6.92
N GLY A 230 4.64 -15.20 6.71
CA GLY A 230 5.13 -15.61 5.39
C GLY A 230 5.86 -14.54 4.58
N VAL A 231 5.89 -13.28 5.03
CA VAL A 231 6.63 -12.20 4.35
C VAL A 231 8.15 -12.45 4.41
N GLY A 232 8.69 -12.85 5.56
CA GLY A 232 10.11 -13.19 5.71
C GLY A 232 10.55 -14.28 4.74
N ALA A 233 9.83 -15.40 4.70
CA ALA A 233 10.12 -16.51 3.78
C ALA A 233 10.06 -16.11 2.29
N SER A 234 9.10 -15.27 1.89
CA SER A 234 9.04 -14.76 0.51
C SER A 234 10.27 -13.91 0.15
N ARG A 235 10.74 -13.07 1.08
CA ARG A 235 11.94 -12.24 0.87
C ARG A 235 13.20 -13.08 0.75
N VAL A 236 13.31 -14.15 1.54
CA VAL A 236 14.43 -15.11 1.43
C VAL A 236 14.46 -15.70 0.02
N ARG A 237 13.33 -16.19 -0.50
CA ARG A 237 13.25 -16.72 -1.88
C ARG A 237 13.66 -15.70 -2.92
N ASP A 238 13.08 -14.50 -2.90
CA ASP A 238 13.36 -13.45 -3.87
C ASP A 238 14.83 -12.99 -3.81
N MET A 239 15.42 -12.91 -2.61
CA MET A 239 16.86 -12.62 -2.45
C MET A 239 17.72 -13.67 -3.14
N PHE A 240 17.44 -14.96 -2.90
CA PHE A 240 18.21 -16.05 -3.50
C PHE A 240 17.97 -16.17 -5.01
N GLU A 241 16.75 -15.92 -5.51
CA GLU A 241 16.49 -15.83 -6.96
C GLU A 241 17.26 -14.69 -7.64
N GLN A 242 17.38 -13.54 -6.99
CA GLN A 242 18.18 -12.42 -7.50
C GLN A 242 19.68 -12.73 -7.47
N ALA A 243 20.16 -13.40 -6.42
CA ALA A 243 21.55 -13.83 -6.31
C ALA A 243 21.91 -14.85 -7.41
N LYS A 244 21.02 -15.82 -7.71
CA LYS A 244 21.17 -16.78 -8.81
C LYS A 244 21.33 -16.11 -10.17
N LYS A 245 20.63 -15.00 -10.42
CA LYS A 245 20.75 -14.24 -11.68
C LYS A 245 22.05 -13.43 -11.77
N ALA A 246 22.69 -13.14 -10.64
CA ALA A 246 23.90 -12.34 -10.54
C ALA A 246 25.14 -13.18 -10.18
N ALA A 247 25.04 -14.51 -10.27
CA ALA A 247 26.14 -15.42 -9.96
C ALA A 247 27.32 -15.24 -10.94
N PRO A 248 28.59 -15.32 -10.48
CA PRO A 248 29.01 -15.56 -9.09
C PRO A 248 28.82 -14.32 -8.20
N CYS A 249 28.32 -14.48 -6.97
CA CYS A 249 28.08 -13.36 -6.06
C CYS A 249 28.20 -13.74 -4.58
N ILE A 250 28.24 -12.74 -3.71
CA ILE A 250 28.24 -12.89 -2.25
C ILE A 250 26.93 -12.37 -1.69
N ILE A 251 26.31 -13.17 -0.82
CA ILE A 251 25.16 -12.77 0.01
C ILE A 251 25.65 -12.57 1.44
N PHE A 252 25.59 -11.34 1.95
CA PHE A 252 25.92 -10.99 3.31
C PHE A 252 24.68 -10.76 4.16
N ILE A 253 24.53 -11.54 5.23
CA ILE A 253 23.45 -11.45 6.21
C ILE A 253 24.04 -10.99 7.54
N ASP A 254 23.78 -9.73 7.91
CA ASP A 254 24.16 -9.23 9.23
C ASP A 254 23.13 -9.66 10.28
N GLU A 255 23.49 -9.71 11.56
CA GLU A 255 22.57 -10.05 12.67
C GLU A 255 21.70 -11.31 12.39
N ILE A 256 22.33 -12.38 11.91
CA ILE A 256 21.59 -13.63 11.59
C ILE A 256 20.88 -14.22 12.82
N ASP A 257 21.30 -13.86 14.02
CA ASP A 257 20.64 -14.22 15.29
C ASP A 257 19.21 -13.66 15.43
N ALA A 258 18.81 -12.68 14.64
CA ALA A 258 17.42 -12.21 14.60
C ALA A 258 16.43 -13.29 14.08
N VAL A 259 16.86 -14.08 13.09
CA VAL A 259 16.07 -15.17 12.47
C VAL A 259 16.55 -16.56 12.86
N GLY A 260 17.82 -16.72 13.20
CA GLY A 260 18.46 -17.99 13.48
C GLY A 260 18.40 -18.43 14.93
N ARG A 261 17.64 -17.76 15.80
CA ARG A 261 17.61 -18.07 17.23
C ARG A 261 16.89 -19.39 17.52
N GLN A 262 17.55 -20.31 18.24
CA GLN A 262 16.98 -21.57 18.70
C GLN A 262 15.87 -21.32 19.73
N ARG A 263 14.78 -22.07 19.63
CA ARG A 263 13.60 -21.96 20.50
C ARG A 263 13.90 -22.30 21.96
N GLY A 264 13.20 -21.61 22.86
CA GLY A 264 12.87 -22.10 24.21
C GLY A 264 11.37 -22.44 24.27
N ALA A 265 10.99 -23.46 25.04
CA ALA A 265 9.60 -23.92 25.15
C ALA A 265 8.69 -22.82 25.75
N GLY A 266 7.97 -22.07 24.91
CA GLY A 266 7.04 -21.03 25.33
C GLY A 266 5.83 -20.94 24.41
N LEU A 267 4.63 -21.21 24.95
CA LEU A 267 3.35 -21.06 24.26
C LEU A 267 3.13 -19.59 23.84
N GLY A 268 3.16 -19.29 22.54
CA GLY A 268 2.77 -17.97 22.02
C GLY A 268 2.99 -17.85 20.51
N GLY A 269 1.90 -17.66 19.75
CA GLY A 269 1.82 -17.70 18.27
C GLY A 269 2.50 -16.57 17.48
N GLY A 270 3.58 -15.99 17.98
CA GLY A 270 4.53 -15.19 17.19
C GLY A 270 5.72 -16.01 16.66
N HIS A 271 5.71 -17.32 16.92
CA HIS A 271 6.82 -18.24 16.67
C HIS A 271 6.88 -18.83 15.26
N ASP A 272 5.80 -18.75 14.49
CA ASP A 272 5.67 -19.46 13.21
C ASP A 272 6.43 -18.74 12.09
N GLU A 273 6.46 -17.41 12.11
CA GLU A 273 7.07 -16.61 11.05
C GLU A 273 8.60 -16.72 11.02
N ARG A 274 9.25 -16.68 12.19
CA ARG A 274 10.71 -16.80 12.29
C ARG A 274 11.18 -18.20 11.92
N GLU A 275 10.51 -19.23 12.41
CA GLU A 275 10.84 -20.62 12.07
C GLU A 275 10.59 -20.89 10.58
N GLN A 276 9.47 -20.41 10.03
CA GLN A 276 9.20 -20.54 8.60
C GLN A 276 10.27 -19.86 7.75
N THR A 277 10.72 -18.67 8.16
CA THR A 277 11.75 -17.91 7.45
C THR A 277 13.13 -18.57 7.56
N LEU A 278 13.48 -19.06 8.75
CA LEU A 278 14.69 -19.85 8.98
C LEU A 278 14.70 -21.11 8.13
N ASN A 279 13.62 -21.90 8.15
CA ASN A 279 13.51 -23.12 7.36
C ASN A 279 13.58 -22.83 5.86
N GLN A 280 12.98 -21.73 5.39
CA GLN A 280 13.15 -21.33 4.00
C GLN A 280 14.62 -21.03 3.66
N MET A 281 15.34 -20.33 4.54
CA MET A 281 16.77 -20.06 4.35
C MET A 281 17.58 -21.36 4.28
N LEU A 282 17.27 -22.34 5.14
CA LEU A 282 17.90 -23.66 5.11
C LEU A 282 17.63 -24.42 3.80
N VAL A 283 16.38 -24.38 3.31
CA VAL A 283 16.00 -25.01 2.03
C VAL A 283 16.74 -24.38 0.86
N GLU A 284 16.85 -23.05 0.82
CA GLU A 284 17.62 -22.37 -0.23
C GLU A 284 19.10 -22.72 -0.15
N MET A 285 19.70 -22.73 1.05
CA MET A 285 21.10 -23.10 1.26
C MET A 285 21.41 -24.55 0.85
N ASP A 286 20.52 -25.49 1.19
CA ASP A 286 20.66 -26.90 0.82
C ASP A 286 20.44 -27.09 -0.68
N GLY A 287 19.57 -26.27 -1.30
CA GLY A 287 19.19 -26.31 -2.71
C GLY A 287 20.26 -25.87 -3.70
N PHE A 288 21.37 -25.27 -3.25
CA PHE A 288 22.51 -24.99 -4.12
C PHE A 288 23.26 -26.27 -4.49
N GLU A 289 23.34 -26.57 -5.77
CA GLU A 289 24.39 -27.45 -6.26
C GLU A 289 25.73 -26.69 -6.17
N GLY A 290 26.82 -27.38 -5.80
CA GLY A 290 28.14 -26.77 -5.52
C GLY A 290 28.81 -26.02 -6.69
N ASN A 291 28.09 -25.79 -7.79
CA ASN A 291 28.53 -25.15 -9.01
C ASN A 291 27.93 -23.76 -9.26
N GLU A 292 27.00 -23.28 -8.43
CA GLU A 292 26.31 -22.00 -8.69
C GLU A 292 27.16 -20.76 -8.36
N GLY A 293 28.35 -20.89 -7.75
CA GLY A 293 29.26 -19.76 -7.48
C GLY A 293 28.70 -18.71 -6.52
N ILE A 294 27.73 -19.09 -5.67
CA ILE A 294 27.11 -18.23 -4.66
C ILE A 294 27.68 -18.59 -3.30
N ILE A 295 28.16 -17.59 -2.56
CA ILE A 295 28.67 -17.78 -1.19
C ILE A 295 27.82 -16.96 -0.22
N VAL A 296 27.31 -17.63 0.82
CA VAL A 296 26.53 -16.98 1.88
C VAL A 296 27.42 -16.68 3.08
N ILE A 297 27.63 -15.41 3.38
CA ILE A 297 28.38 -14.96 4.56
C ILE A 297 27.37 -14.43 5.58
N ALA A 298 27.36 -14.99 6.78
CA ALA A 298 26.52 -14.52 7.87
C ALA A 298 27.36 -13.97 9.02
N ALA A 299 26.90 -12.92 9.68
CA ALA A 299 27.54 -12.35 10.87
C ALA A 299 26.63 -12.46 12.08
N THR A 300 27.22 -12.83 13.23
CA THR A 300 26.53 -12.82 14.54
C THR A 300 27.45 -12.32 15.64
N ASN A 301 26.84 -11.70 16.64
CA ASN A 301 27.50 -11.40 17.92
C ASN A 301 27.22 -12.47 18.98
N ARG A 302 26.26 -13.37 18.72
CA ARG A 302 25.72 -14.33 19.68
C ARG A 302 25.63 -15.73 19.03
N PRO A 303 26.75 -16.44 18.89
CA PRO A 303 26.75 -17.79 18.32
C PRO A 303 26.02 -18.80 19.21
N ASP A 304 25.94 -18.52 20.52
CA ASP A 304 25.34 -19.36 21.56
C ASP A 304 23.83 -19.54 21.41
N VAL A 305 23.15 -18.57 20.81
CA VAL A 305 21.68 -18.62 20.64
C VAL A 305 21.25 -19.15 19.28
N LEU A 306 22.18 -19.44 18.37
CA LEU A 306 21.86 -19.89 17.02
C LEU A 306 21.38 -21.34 17.01
N ASP A 307 20.43 -21.62 16.12
CA ASP A 307 19.94 -22.97 15.88
C ASP A 307 21.09 -23.86 15.36
N PRO A 308 21.37 -25.00 16.03
CA PRO A 308 22.40 -25.95 15.60
C PRO A 308 22.20 -26.43 14.15
N ALA A 309 20.98 -26.37 13.61
CA ALA A 309 20.69 -26.69 12.23
C ALA A 309 21.47 -25.79 11.24
N LEU A 310 21.74 -24.54 11.57
CA LEU A 310 22.52 -23.63 10.72
C LEU A 310 24.00 -24.03 10.66
N LEU A 311 24.53 -24.58 11.75
CA LEU A 311 25.93 -24.96 11.91
C LEU A 311 26.25 -26.36 11.37
N ARG A 312 25.27 -27.06 10.79
CA ARG A 312 25.49 -28.39 10.23
C ARG A 312 26.31 -28.32 8.93
N PRO A 313 27.16 -29.32 8.66
CA PRO A 313 27.85 -29.43 7.38
C PRO A 313 26.87 -29.38 6.19
N GLY A 314 27.23 -28.65 5.15
CA GLY A 314 26.42 -28.30 3.99
C GLY A 314 25.78 -26.91 4.05
N ARG A 315 25.89 -26.19 5.18
CA ARG A 315 25.29 -24.86 5.39
C ARG A 315 26.36 -23.85 5.75
N PHE A 316 26.55 -23.52 7.04
CA PHE A 316 27.68 -22.72 7.49
C PHE A 316 28.87 -23.63 7.87
N ASP A 317 29.50 -24.17 6.83
CA ASP A 317 30.61 -25.13 6.91
C ASP A 317 31.84 -24.58 7.64
N ARG A 318 32.06 -23.27 7.59
CA ARG A 318 33.11 -22.59 8.35
C ARG A 318 32.52 -21.83 9.53
N SER A 319 32.82 -22.33 10.72
CA SER A 319 32.53 -21.71 12.01
C SER A 319 33.85 -21.56 12.78
N GLY A 320 34.69 -20.63 12.33
CA GLY A 320 36.11 -20.58 12.74
C GLY A 320 36.70 -19.18 12.93
N CYS A 321 36.27 -18.19 12.13
CA CYS A 321 36.73 -16.81 12.26
C CYS A 321 36.24 -16.18 13.58
N ARG A 322 36.98 -16.41 14.67
CA ARG A 322 36.77 -15.80 15.99
C ARG A 322 37.52 -14.48 16.03
N TRP A 323 36.79 -13.37 16.05
CA TRP A 323 37.39 -12.04 15.99
C TRP A 323 37.86 -11.60 17.38
N SER A 324 39.16 -11.32 17.51
CA SER A 324 39.73 -10.56 18.62
C SER A 324 39.63 -9.05 18.33
N ALA A 325 39.68 -8.20 19.36
CA ALA A 325 39.31 -6.78 19.33
C ALA A 325 40.22 -5.84 18.51
N GLY A 326 40.95 -6.34 17.49
CA GLY A 326 41.98 -5.59 16.76
C GLY A 326 41.60 -5.10 15.36
N CYS A 327 40.45 -5.50 14.82
CA CYS A 327 40.10 -5.11 13.44
C CYS A 327 39.42 -3.75 13.35
N SER A 328 40.06 -2.84 12.62
CA SER A 328 39.55 -1.50 12.34
C SER A 328 39.77 -1.13 10.87
N ARG A 329 39.03 -0.14 10.39
CA ARG A 329 39.26 0.42 9.05
C ARG A 329 40.59 1.17 9.09
N SER A 330 41.49 0.86 8.16
CA SER A 330 42.78 1.55 8.03
C SER A 330 42.60 3.03 7.74
#